data_AF-A0A523YSZ1-F1
#
_entry.id   AF-A0A523YSZ1-F1
#
_cell.length_a   1.000
_cell.length_b   1.000
_cell.length_c   1.000
_cell.angle_alpha   90.00
_cell.angle_beta   90.00
_cell.angle_gamma   90.00
#
_symmetry.space_group_name_H-M   'P 1'
#
loop_
_entity.id
_entity.type
_entity.pdbx_description
1 polymer ?
#
loop_
_entity_poly.entity_id
_entity_poly.type
_entity_poly.pdbx_seq_one_letter_code
_entity_poly.pdbx_strand_id
1 'polypeptide(L)' 'LLLDAMLGDATLFTRRDEVEAAWAFVTPIIEGWARSKAPRLPSYEAGTWGPDEADGLMERDGRRWRRL' A
#
# COMPACT_ATOMS: atom_id res chain seq x y z
N LEU A 1 -7.07 -10.75 -17.76
CA LEU A 1 -6.08 -9.77 -18.25
C LEU A 1 -5.59 -10.08 -19.66
N LEU A 2 -5.02 -11.27 -19.94
CA LEU A 2 -4.53 -11.56 -21.31
C LEU A 2 -5.64 -11.59 -22.36
N LEU A 3 -6.77 -12.22 -22.05
CA LEU A 3 -7.95 -12.22 -22.92
C LEU A 3 -8.47 -10.80 -23.17
N ASP A 4 -8.56 -9.99 -22.13
CA ASP A 4 -9.02 -8.59 -22.20
C ASP A 4 -8.11 -7.75 -23.10
N ALA A 5 -6.79 -7.93 -23.00
CA ALA A 5 -5.82 -7.29 -23.89
C ALA A 5 -6.02 -7.70 -25.37
N MET A 6 -6.29 -8.98 -25.63
CA MET A 6 -6.54 -9.47 -26.99
C MET A 6 -7.85 -8.93 -27.57
N LEU A 7 -8.86 -8.69 -26.73
CA LEU A 7 -10.14 -8.11 -27.11
C LEU A 7 -10.13 -6.58 -27.17
N GLY A 8 -9.03 -5.94 -26.76
CA GLY A 8 -8.92 -4.48 -26.68
C GLY A 8 -9.72 -3.87 -25.52
N ASP A 9 -10.09 -4.65 -24.52
CA ASP A 9 -10.75 -4.18 -23.31
C ASP A 9 -9.71 -3.66 -22.30
N ALA A 10 -9.75 -2.34 -22.08
CA ALA A 10 -8.83 -1.65 -21.19
C ALA A 10 -9.34 -1.51 -19.74
N THR A 11 -10.52 -2.03 -19.39
CA THR A 11 -11.19 -1.76 -18.10
C THR A 11 -10.39 -2.22 -16.88
N LEU A 12 -9.60 -3.28 -17.03
CA LEU A 12 -8.77 -3.84 -15.94
C LEU A 12 -7.30 -3.41 -15.99
N PHE A 13 -6.98 -2.41 -16.83
CA PHE A 13 -5.64 -1.87 -16.95
C PHE A 13 -5.58 -0.46 -16.37
N THR A 14 -4.54 -0.18 -15.59
CA THR A 14 -4.31 1.16 -15.03
C THR A 14 -3.95 2.13 -16.16
N ARG A 15 -4.62 3.28 -16.18
CA ARG A 15 -4.34 4.33 -17.17
C ARG A 15 -3.09 5.13 -16.79
N ARG A 16 -2.53 5.86 -17.75
CA ARG A 16 -1.29 6.65 -17.53
C ARG A 16 -1.45 7.68 -16.41
N ASP A 17 -2.56 8.42 -16.42
CA ASP A 17 -2.89 9.43 -15.41
C ASP A 17 -3.07 8.83 -14.01
N GLU A 18 -3.67 7.64 -13.92
CA GLU A 18 -3.78 6.89 -12.66
C GLU A 18 -2.42 6.44 -12.12
N VAL A 19 -1.52 5.96 -13.00
CA VAL A 19 -0.14 5.59 -12.65
C VAL A 19 0.64 6.82 -12.17
N GLU A 20 0.54 7.95 -12.89
CA GLU A 20 1.18 9.21 -12.51
C GLU A 20 0.69 9.69 -11.13
N ALA A 21 -0.61 9.62 -10.86
CA ALA A 21 -1.19 9.98 -9.57
C ALA A 21 -0.73 9.05 -8.43
N ALA A 22 -0.68 7.73 -8.67
CA ALA A 22 -0.17 6.78 -7.70
C ALA A 22 1.30 7.05 -7.34
N TRP A 23 2.14 7.34 -8.35
CA TRP A 23 3.53 7.71 -8.13
C TRP A 23 3.68 9.05 -7.40
N ALA A 24 2.87 10.06 -7.75
CA ALA A 24 2.89 11.34 -7.04
C ALA A 24 2.58 11.18 -5.54
N PHE A 25 1.71 10.23 -5.19
CA PHE A 25 1.39 9.92 -3.80
C PHE A 25 2.50 9.13 -3.07
N VAL A 26 3.07 8.10 -3.71
CA VAL A 26 4.04 7.20 -3.05
C VAL A 26 5.47 7.77 -3.00
N THR A 27 5.87 8.56 -4.01
CA THR A 27 7.22 9.15 -4.10
C THR A 27 7.68 9.87 -2.82
N PRO A 28 6.91 10.83 -2.24
CA PRO A 28 7.36 11.53 -1.05
C PRO A 28 7.56 10.62 0.17
N ILE A 29 6.81 9.50 0.25
CA ILE A 29 6.99 8.49 1.31
C ILE A 29 8.35 7.83 1.12
N ILE A 30 8.64 7.30 -0.08
CA ILE A 30 9.91 6.64 -0.40
C ILE A 30 11.10 7.58 -0.14
N GLU A 31 11.01 8.82 -0.62
CA GLU A 31 12.08 9.79 -0.41
C GLU A 31 12.23 10.17 1.07
N GLY A 32 11.13 10.25 1.82
CA GLY A 32 11.15 10.46 3.27
C GLY A 32 11.92 9.36 3.99
N TRP A 33 11.72 8.10 3.61
CA TRP A 33 12.49 6.96 4.11
C TRP A 33 13.98 7.03 3.72
N ALA A 34 14.29 7.44 2.49
CA ALA A 34 15.67 7.53 2.00
C ALA A 34 16.49 8.64 2.70
N ARG A 35 15.84 9.77 3.06
CA ARG A 35 16.49 10.92 3.70
C ARG A 35 16.63 10.79 5.22
N SER A 36 15.80 9.98 5.86
CA SER A 36 15.72 9.88 7.33
C SER A 36 16.59 8.73 7.85
N LYS A 37 17.10 8.83 9.09
CA LYS A 37 17.49 7.61 9.82
C LYS A 37 16.21 6.79 9.98
N ALA A 38 16.16 5.62 9.33
CA ALA A 38 14.98 4.78 9.34
C ALA A 38 14.52 4.56 10.80
N PRO A 39 13.25 4.87 11.14
CA PRO A 39 12.72 4.52 12.44
C PRO A 39 12.83 3.01 12.64
N ARG A 40 12.86 2.57 13.91
CA ARG A 40 12.85 1.14 14.23
C ARG A 40 11.63 0.50 13.56
N LEU A 41 11.86 -0.38 12.60
CA LEU A 41 10.81 -1.15 11.97
C LEU A 41 10.26 -2.15 12.99
N PRO A 42 8.94 -2.19 13.22
CA PRO A 42 8.35 -3.18 14.10
C PRO A 42 8.46 -4.57 13.46
N SER A 43 8.78 -5.56 14.29
CA SER A 43 8.84 -6.97 13.89
C SER A 43 7.52 -7.65 14.22
N TYR A 44 7.16 -8.67 13.45
CA TYR A 44 5.99 -9.51 13.71
C TYR A 44 6.33 -10.97 13.40
N GLU A 45 5.63 -11.90 14.06
CA GLU A 45 5.85 -13.33 13.85
C GLU A 45 5.22 -13.78 12.52
N ALA A 46 5.89 -14.67 11.80
CA ALA A 46 5.39 -15.20 10.54
C ALA A 46 4.05 -15.94 10.75
N GLY A 47 3.05 -15.67 9.90
CA GLY A 47 1.70 -16.22 10.02
C GLY A 47 0.76 -15.38 10.90
N THR A 48 1.24 -14.31 11.52
CA THR A 48 0.40 -13.31 12.20
C THR A 48 -0.07 -12.22 11.22
N TRP A 49 -0.98 -11.34 11.68
CA TRP A 49 -1.56 -10.26 10.89
C TRP A 49 -0.68 -9.01 10.78
N GLY A 50 0.54 -9.05 11.30
CA GLY A 50 1.46 -7.91 11.34
C GLY A 50 1.72 -7.42 12.76
N PRO A 51 2.43 -6.30 12.90
CA PRO A 51 2.82 -5.74 14.19
C PRO A 51 1.65 -5.00 14.89
N ASP A 52 1.69 -4.90 16.22
CA ASP A 52 0.66 -4.22 17.02
C ASP A 52 0.48 -2.74 16.61
N GLU A 53 1.53 -2.09 16.11
CA GLU A 53 1.48 -0.74 15.58
C GLU A 53 0.52 -0.58 14.38
N ALA A 54 0.25 -1.67 13.63
CA ALA A 54 -0.72 -1.66 12.54
C ALA A 54 -2.17 -1.62 13.04
N ASP A 55 -2.46 -2.31 14.16
CA ASP A 55 -3.76 -2.22 14.85
C ASP A 55 -3.91 -0.81 15.47
N GLY A 56 -2.87 -0.32 16.16
CA GLY A 56 -2.86 1.03 16.74
C GLY A 56 -3.07 2.15 15.72
N LEU A 57 -2.56 2.00 14.49
CA LEU A 57 -2.82 2.96 13.40
C LEU A 57 -4.31 3.09 13.08
N MET A 58 -5.05 1.98 13.05
CA MET A 58 -6.48 1.99 12.76
C MET A 58 -7.31 2.48 13.94
N GLU A 59 -6.92 2.09 15.15
CA GLU A 59 -7.60 2.47 16.39
C GLU A 59 -7.58 3.98 16.64
N ARG A 60 -6.52 4.68 16.21
CA ARG A 60 -6.43 6.15 16.24
C ARG A 60 -7.60 6.85 15.55
N ASP A 61 -8.16 6.21 14.51
CA ASP A 61 -9.31 6.70 13.78
C ASP A 61 -10.61 5.98 14.18
N GLY A 62 -10.62 5.25 15.30
CA GLY A 62 -11.77 4.49 15.79
C GLY A 62 -12.12 3.27 14.93
N ARG A 63 -11.20 2.82 14.09
CA ARG A 63 -11.40 1.71 13.13
C ARG A 63 -10.65 0.46 13.57
N ARG A 64 -11.03 -0.70 13.04
CA ARG A 64 -10.34 -1.97 13.25
C ARG A 64 -10.24 -2.74 11.94
N TRP A 65 -9.17 -3.52 11.79
CA TRP A 65 -9.02 -4.41 10.63
C TRP A 65 -10.11 -5.47 10.62
N ARG A 66 -10.71 -5.69 9.46
CA ARG A 66 -11.63 -6.82 9.26
C ARG A 66 -10.79 -8.08 9.05
N ARG A 67 -10.88 -9.01 10.00
CA ARG A 67 -10.29 -10.36 9.89
C ARG A 67 -11.31 -11.28 9.18
N LEU A 68 -10.82 -12.12 8.26
CA LEU A 68 -11.63 -13.12 7.53
C LEU A 68 -11.69 -14.43 8.31
#